data_AF-A0A9R1LFW0-F1
#
_entry.id   AF-A0A9R1LFW0-F1
#
_cell.length_a   1.000
_cell.length_b   1.000
_cell.length_c   1.000
_cell.angle_alpha   90.00
_cell.angle_beta   90.00
_cell.angle_gamma   90.00
#
_symmetry.space_group_name_H-M   'P 1'
#
loop_
_entity.id
_entity.type
_entity.pdbx_description
1 polymer ?
#
loop_
_entity_poly.entity_id
_entity_poly.type
_entity_poly.pdbx_seq_one_letter_code
_entity_poly.pdbx_strand_id
1 'polypeptide(L)'
;MEVKKRAAAIAALCVLLVISVPPQQRAAAKTFCECYQPCHDGCSRSGWICKVDCVEKCKEEGYMEESRAVCLWVCSTDSPCGPSAAPTEGAADCKIECHKRWGQV
;
A
#
# COMPACT_ATOMS: atom_id res chain seq x y z
N MET A 1 -26.01 -4.17 -24.91
CA MET A 1 -25.05 -5.30 -24.81
C MET A 1 -23.58 -4.84 -24.74
N GLU A 2 -23.21 -3.72 -25.36
CA GLU A 2 -21.87 -3.11 -25.32
C GLU A 2 -21.28 -2.95 -23.90
N VAL A 3 -22.04 -2.37 -22.96
CA VAL A 3 -21.59 -2.09 -21.59
C VAL A 3 -21.21 -3.38 -20.82
N LYS A 4 -22.00 -4.44 -21.00
CA LYS A 4 -21.74 -5.75 -20.37
C LYS A 4 -20.47 -6.42 -20.92
N LYS A 5 -20.19 -6.23 -22.22
CA LYS A 5 -18.95 -6.70 -22.86
C LYS A 5 -17.74 -5.90 -22.38
N ARG A 6 -17.87 -4.57 -22.20
CA ARG A 6 -16.81 -3.71 -21.66
C ARG A 6 -16.47 -4.06 -20.21
N ALA A 7 -17.49 -4.27 -19.36
CA ALA A 7 -17.27 -4.67 -17.97
C ALA A 7 -16.56 -6.03 -17.86
N ALA A 8 -16.96 -7.02 -18.68
CA ALA A 8 -16.31 -8.32 -18.72
C ALA A 8 -14.86 -8.23 -19.23
N ALA A 9 -14.58 -7.38 -20.21
CA ALA A 9 -13.22 -7.16 -20.71
C ALA A 9 -12.32 -6.49 -19.65
N ILE A 10 -12.84 -5.50 -18.91
CA ILE A 10 -12.11 -4.85 -17.82
C ILE A 10 -11.80 -5.87 -16.71
N ALA A 11 -12.79 -6.67 -16.30
CA ALA A 11 -12.59 -7.70 -15.30
C ALA A 11 -11.53 -8.74 -15.72
N ALA A 12 -11.56 -9.19 -16.98
CA ALA A 12 -10.56 -10.12 -17.51
C ALA A 12 -9.15 -9.51 -17.51
N LEU A 13 -9.01 -8.24 -17.89
CA LEU A 13 -7.73 -7.52 -17.83
C LEU A 13 -7.20 -7.40 -16.40
N CYS A 14 -8.05 -7.07 -15.43
CA CYS A 14 -7.66 -7.02 -14.02
C CYS A 14 -7.16 -8.37 -13.51
N VAL A 15 -7.84 -9.47 -13.86
CA VAL A 15 -7.42 -10.83 -13.47
C VAL A 15 -6.07 -11.18 -14.09
N LEU A 16 -5.85 -10.86 -15.37
CA LEU A 16 -4.56 -11.09 -16.03
C LEU A 16 -3.42 -10.32 -15.36
N LEU A 17 -3.66 -9.06 -14.97
CA LEU A 17 -2.68 -8.25 -14.24
C LEU A 17 -2.32 -8.88 -12.89
N VAL A 18 -3.31 -9.34 -12.12
CA VAL A 18 -3.05 -10.02 -10.84
C VAL A 18 -2.22 -11.29 -11.06
N ILE A 19 -2.55 -12.09 -12.07
CA ILE A 19 -1.83 -13.34 -12.40
C ILE A 19 -0.38 -13.07 -12.82
N SER A 20 -0.10 -11.92 -13.45
CA SER A 20 1.25 -11.54 -13.90
C SER A 20 2.23 -11.14 -12.78
N VAL A 21 1.75 -10.89 -11.55
CA VAL A 21 2.62 -10.54 -10.41
C VAL A 21 3.49 -11.75 -10.00
N PRO A 22 4.83 -11.60 -9.94
CA PRO A 22 5.73 -12.68 -9.53
C PRO A 22 5.42 -13.25 -8.14
N PRO A 23 5.56 -14.57 -7.91
CA PRO A 23 5.28 -15.20 -6.62
C PRO A 23 6.06 -14.58 -5.45
N GLN A 24 7.32 -14.22 -5.70
CA GLN A 24 8.18 -13.57 -4.71
C GLN A 24 7.65 -12.20 -4.26
N GLN A 25 7.06 -11.41 -5.17
CA GLN A 25 6.48 -10.12 -4.83
C GLN A 25 5.15 -10.28 -4.10
N ARG A 26 4.35 -11.31 -4.45
CA ARG A 26 3.15 -11.65 -3.67
C ARG A 26 3.49 -12.07 -2.25
N ALA A 27 4.55 -12.84 -2.06
CA ALA A 27 5.01 -13.25 -0.74
C ALA A 27 5.49 -12.04 0.08
N ALA A 28 6.33 -11.17 -0.49
CA ALA A 28 6.78 -9.95 0.17
C ALA A 28 5.62 -9.02 0.56
N ALA A 29 4.65 -8.82 -0.34
CA ALA A 29 3.46 -8.02 -0.06
C ALA A 29 2.60 -8.65 1.07
N LYS A 30 2.49 -9.99 1.10
CA LYS A 30 1.77 -10.70 2.16
C LYS A 30 2.45 -10.49 3.53
N THR A 31 3.77 -10.70 3.61
CA THR A 31 4.53 -10.51 4.86
C THR A 31 4.44 -9.07 5.35
N PHE A 32 4.59 -8.09 4.45
CA PHE A 32 4.38 -6.68 4.78
C PHE A 32 2.98 -6.45 5.36
N CYS A 33 1.93 -6.96 4.72
CA CYS A 33 0.56 -6.75 5.17
C CYS A 33 0.21 -7.45 6.50
N GLU A 34 0.82 -8.61 6.77
CA GLU A 34 0.68 -9.30 8.06
C GLU A 34 1.26 -8.47 9.22
N CYS A 35 2.29 -7.65 8.97
CA CYS A 35 2.81 -6.69 9.95
C CYS A 35 2.03 -5.36 9.95
N TYR A 36 1.75 -4.82 8.76
CA TYR A 36 1.25 -3.46 8.59
C TYR A 36 -0.18 -3.31 9.11
N GLN A 37 -1.08 -4.25 8.79
CA GLN A 37 -2.50 -4.09 9.11
C GLN A 37 -2.76 -4.07 10.63
N PRO A 38 -2.22 -4.99 11.44
CA PRO A 38 -2.35 -4.91 12.90
C PRO A 38 -1.72 -3.64 13.49
N CYS A 39 -0.63 -3.15 12.91
CA CYS A 39 -0.02 -1.89 13.34
C CYS A 39 -0.95 -0.70 13.08
N HIS A 40 -1.52 -0.63 11.88
CA HIS A 40 -2.38 0.47 11.47
C HIS A 40 -3.71 0.46 12.24
N ASP A 41 -4.33 -0.71 12.41
CA ASP A 41 -5.58 -0.86 13.16
C ASP A 41 -5.43 -0.53 14.65
N GLY A 42 -4.26 -0.82 15.23
CA GLY A 42 -3.93 -0.49 16.63
C GLY A 42 -3.42 0.93 16.84
N CYS A 43 -3.29 1.74 15.78
CA CYS A 43 -2.68 3.06 15.88
C CYS A 43 -3.69 4.11 16.35
N SER A 44 -3.34 4.82 17.43
CA SER A 44 -4.19 5.86 18.04
C SER A 44 -3.95 7.28 17.49
N ARG A 45 -3.04 7.45 16.52
CA ARG A 45 -2.70 8.75 15.91
C ARG A 45 -3.60 9.05 14.71
N SER A 46 -3.52 10.27 14.19
CA SER A 46 -4.24 10.66 12.98
C SER A 46 -3.81 9.84 11.75
N GLY A 47 -4.76 9.58 10.85
CA GLY A 47 -4.69 8.52 9.84
C GLY A 47 -3.38 8.40 9.06
N TRP A 48 -2.86 9.49 8.48
CA TRP A 48 -1.64 9.40 7.68
C TRP A 48 -0.35 9.20 8.50
N ILE A 49 -0.31 9.63 9.77
CA ILE A 49 0.86 9.42 10.62
C ILE A 49 1.04 7.92 10.90
N CYS A 50 -0.07 7.22 11.15
CA CYS A 50 -0.08 5.77 11.32
C CYS A 50 0.46 5.04 10.10
N LYS A 51 0.14 5.51 8.90
CA LYS A 51 0.67 4.97 7.64
C LYS A 51 2.20 4.97 7.62
N VAL A 52 2.81 6.11 7.93
CA VAL A 52 4.27 6.29 7.89
C VAL A 52 4.95 5.51 9.02
N ASP A 53 4.40 5.55 10.25
CA ASP A 53 4.97 4.84 11.40
C ASP A 53 4.89 3.31 11.23
N CYS A 54 3.82 2.78 10.64
CA CYS A 54 3.68 1.36 10.39
C CYS A 54 4.54 0.85 9.23
N VAL A 55 4.81 1.69 8.22
CA VAL A 55 5.82 1.36 7.19
C VAL A 55 7.20 1.23 7.84
N GLU A 56 7.58 2.17 8.71
CA GLU A 56 8.86 2.13 9.43
C GLU A 56 8.97 0.88 10.31
N LYS A 57 7.90 0.51 11.02
CA LYS A 57 7.86 -0.70 11.85
C LYS A 57 8.00 -1.99 11.04
N CYS A 58 7.46 -2.02 9.82
CA CYS A 58 7.35 -3.22 9.00
C CYS A 58 8.36 -3.28 7.85
N LYS A 59 9.32 -2.35 7.77
CA LYS A 59 10.29 -2.25 6.66
C LYS A 59 11.23 -3.45 6.54
N GLU A 60 11.54 -4.12 7.65
CA GLU A 60 12.44 -5.28 7.68
C GLU A 60 11.75 -6.54 7.13
N GLU A 61 10.43 -6.61 7.27
CA GLU A 61 9.58 -7.71 6.79
C GLU A 61 9.39 -7.69 5.26
N GLY A 62 9.86 -6.64 4.57
CA GLY A 62 9.48 -6.36 3.19
C GLY A 62 10.51 -5.65 2.30
N TYR A 63 11.81 -5.68 2.62
CA TYR A 63 12.94 -5.02 1.91
C TYR A 63 13.20 -3.55 2.28
N MET A 64 14.37 -3.28 2.86
CA MET A 64 14.80 -1.92 3.28
C MET A 64 14.98 -0.94 2.10
N GLU A 65 15.43 -1.42 0.93
CA GLU A 65 15.77 -0.58 -0.24
C GLU A 65 14.56 0.14 -0.85
N GLU A 66 13.34 -0.33 -0.57
CA GLU A 66 12.10 0.22 -1.12
C GLU A 66 11.25 0.96 -0.08
N SER A 67 11.75 1.20 1.15
CA SER A 67 10.97 1.81 2.25
C SER A 67 10.29 3.13 1.83
N ARG A 68 10.97 3.95 1.02
CA ARG A 68 10.40 5.17 0.43
C ARG A 68 9.28 4.87 -0.56
N ALA A 69 9.48 3.92 -1.48
CA ALA A 69 8.49 3.56 -2.49
C ALA A 69 7.24 2.93 -1.84
N VAL A 70 7.44 2.05 -0.87
CA VAL A 70 6.37 1.46 -0.05
C VAL A 70 5.61 2.54 0.71
N CYS A 71 6.30 3.48 1.35
CA CYS A 71 5.66 4.60 2.03
C CYS A 71 4.81 5.44 1.07
N LEU A 72 5.35 5.80 -0.10
CA LEU A 72 4.61 6.57 -1.11
C LEU A 72 3.40 5.82 -1.65
N TRP A 73 3.51 4.50 -1.82
CA TRP A 73 2.40 3.64 -2.21
C TRP A 73 1.31 3.60 -1.14
N VAL A 74 1.67 3.37 0.12
CA VAL A 74 0.75 3.39 1.26
C VAL A 74 0.07 4.76 1.41
N CYS A 75 0.81 5.87 1.25
CA CYS A 75 0.25 7.22 1.28
C CYS A 75 -0.67 7.53 0.09
N SER A 76 -0.57 6.77 -1.00
CA SER A 76 -1.42 6.92 -2.19
C SER A 76 -2.61 5.96 -2.20
N THR A 77 -2.67 5.03 -1.25
CA THR A 77 -3.68 3.97 -1.20
C THR A 77 -4.44 4.06 0.11
N ASP A 78 -5.77 4.06 0.06
CA ASP A 78 -6.59 4.12 1.27
C ASP A 78 -6.52 2.84 2.08
N SER A 79 -6.32 1.71 1.40
CA SER A 79 -6.16 0.41 2.02
C SER A 79 -5.10 -0.41 1.27
N PRO A 80 -3.81 -0.30 1.66
CA PRO A 80 -2.74 -1.09 1.04
C PRO A 80 -2.89 -2.60 1.27
N CYS A 81 -3.54 -3.01 2.37
CA CYS A 81 -3.56 -4.41 2.83
C CYS A 81 -4.95 -5.00 3.08
N GLY A 82 -6.02 -4.27 2.76
CA GLY A 82 -7.41 -4.67 3.02
C GLY A 82 -8.42 -4.14 2.00
N PRO A 83 -9.73 -4.35 2.21
CA PRO A 83 -10.77 -3.81 1.34
C PRO A 83 -10.75 -2.27 1.33
N SER A 84 -11.05 -1.68 0.16
CA SER A 84 -10.94 -0.24 -0.06
C SER A 84 -11.73 0.56 0.97
N ALA A 85 -11.03 1.41 1.73
CA ALA A 85 -11.61 2.32 2.71
C ALA A 85 -11.88 3.70 2.10
N ALA A 86 -12.55 4.57 2.85
CA ALA A 86 -12.73 5.97 2.47
C ALA A 86 -11.37 6.69 2.33
N PRO A 87 -11.30 7.75 1.50
CA PRO A 87 -10.09 8.54 1.32
C PRO A 87 -9.47 8.98 2.65
N THR A 88 -8.20 8.65 2.87
CA THR A 88 -7.48 9.14 4.04
C THR A 88 -7.06 10.59 3.80
N GLU A 89 -7.50 11.50 4.66
CA GLU A 89 -7.03 12.89 4.65
C GLU A 89 -5.52 12.97 4.95
N GLY A 90 -4.82 13.94 4.34
CA GLY A 90 -3.39 14.17 4.58
C GLY A 90 -2.45 13.34 3.70
N ALA A 91 -2.90 12.81 2.56
CA ALA A 91 -2.04 12.09 1.61
C ALA A 91 -0.82 12.91 1.14
N ALA A 92 -0.96 14.24 1.00
CA ALA A 92 0.15 15.12 0.65
C ALA A 92 1.20 15.20 1.77
N ASP A 93 0.77 15.43 3.00
CA ASP A 93 1.63 15.46 4.18
C ASP A 93 2.33 14.11 4.41
N CYS A 94 1.60 13.02 4.21
CA CYS A 94 2.12 11.65 4.22
C CYS A 94 3.30 11.47 3.26
N LYS A 95 3.15 11.89 2.00
CA LYS A 95 4.20 11.80 0.98
C LYS A 95 5.40 12.68 1.31
N ILE A 96 5.17 13.89 1.80
CA ILE A 96 6.23 14.79 2.26
C ILE A 96 7.03 14.11 3.39
N GLU A 97 6.35 13.48 4.34
CA GLU A 97 7.00 12.79 5.45
C GLU A 97 7.77 11.55 4.99
N CYS A 98 7.26 10.79 4.01
CA CYS A 98 8.02 9.72 3.37
C CYS A 98 9.35 10.24 2.77
N HIS A 99 9.31 11.39 2.10
CA HIS A 99 10.52 12.00 1.55
C HIS A 99 11.48 12.47 2.64
N LYS A 100 11.00 12.98 3.76
CA LYS A 100 11.86 13.39 4.88
C LYS A 100 12.53 12.20 5.55
N ARG A 101 11.79 11.12 5.83
CA ARG A 101 12.31 9.93 6.54
C ARG A 101 13.27 9.07 5.70
N TRP A 102 12.98 8.91 4.41
CA TRP A 102 13.73 7.98 3.54
C TRP A 102 14.27 8.63 2.25
N GLY A 103 14.28 9.96 2.16
CA GLY A 103 14.80 10.69 0.99
C GLY A 103 16.22 11.24 1.15
N GLN A 104 16.90 10.97 2.28
CA GLN A 104 18.29 11.36 2.47
C GLN A 104 19.25 10.26 2.02
N VAL A 105 19.83 10.47 0.84
CA VAL A 105 21.17 10.01 0.44
C VAL A 105 22.01 11.24 0.13
#